data_AF-A0A2M7KNT3-F1
#
_entry.id   AF-A0A2M7KNT3-F1
#
_cell.length_a   1.000
_cell.length_b   1.000
_cell.length_c   1.000
_cell.angle_alpha   90.00
_cell.angle_beta   90.00
_cell.angle_gamma   90.00
#
_symmetry.space_group_name_H-M   'P 1'
#
loop_
_entity.id
_entity.type
_entity.pdbx_description
1 polymer ?
#
loop_
_entity_poly.entity_id
_entity_poly.type
_entity_poly.pdbx_seq_one_letter_code
_entity_poly.pdbx_strand_id
1 'polypeptide(L)'
;MVPLESRIDYYTLASGRQIRVPFDPLLVLSTNLSPAELVDEAFLRRIRYKLELPPPTEEQYREIFRRYCQQRGVRCEEELVDYLLNYHYFELRRDLRACHPRDLIGQCVALAQFGGAELVLTRHLRDEACKTYFIEL
;
A
#
# COMPACT_ATOMS: atom_id res chain seq x y z
N MET A 1 12.48 7.97 20.58
CA MET A 1 12.88 9.21 19.88
C MET A 1 14.28 9.72 20.23
N VAL A 2 15.01 9.14 21.20
CA VAL A 2 16.34 9.62 21.65
C VAL A 2 17.40 9.77 20.54
N PRO A 3 17.50 8.89 19.53
CA PRO A 3 18.50 9.04 18.45
C PRO A 3 18.19 10.18 17.47
N LEU A 4 16.91 10.48 17.22
CA LEU A 4 16.49 11.59 16.33
C LEU A 4 16.87 12.96 16.90
N GLU A 5 16.78 13.12 18.23
CA GLU A 5 17.12 14.38 18.89
C GLU A 5 18.64 14.56 19.04
N SER A 6 19.34 13.48 19.41
CA SER A 6 20.80 13.52 19.64
C SER A 6 21.64 13.39 18.36
N ARG A 7 21.02 13.00 17.24
CA ARG A 7 21.68 12.65 15.96
C ARG A 7 22.74 11.55 16.10
N ILE A 8 22.64 10.73 17.15
CA ILE A 8 23.60 9.67 17.47
C ILE A 8 22.84 8.41 17.83
N ASP A 9 23.26 7.31 17.24
CA ASP A 9 22.81 5.97 17.59
C ASP A 9 24.00 5.14 18.10
N TYR A 10 23.70 3.99 18.74
CA TYR A 10 24.70 3.11 19.32
C TYR A 10 24.63 1.72 18.69
N TYR A 11 25.68 1.35 17.96
CA TYR A 11 25.80 0.00 17.42
C TYR A 11 26.49 -0.92 18.43
N THR A 12 25.83 -2.01 18.80
CA THR A 12 26.37 -3.02 19.73
C THR A 12 27.07 -4.12 18.95
N LEU A 13 28.39 -4.26 19.16
CA LEU A 13 29.21 -5.29 18.52
C LEU A 13 28.95 -6.66 19.16
N ALA A 14 29.28 -7.74 18.44
CA ALA A 14 29.23 -9.11 18.96
C ALA A 14 30.05 -9.31 20.25
N SER A 15 31.06 -8.44 20.49
CA SER A 15 31.86 -8.42 21.72
C SER A 15 31.18 -7.72 22.91
N GLY A 16 29.95 -7.22 22.75
CA GLY A 16 29.23 -6.43 23.76
C GLY A 16 29.64 -4.96 23.87
N ARG A 17 30.63 -4.51 23.08
CA ARG A 17 31.11 -3.12 23.08
C ARG A 17 30.20 -2.25 22.22
N GLN A 18 29.88 -1.05 22.69
CA GLN A 18 29.07 -0.09 21.94
C GLN A 18 29.95 0.94 21.23
N ILE A 19 29.59 1.28 19.99
CA ILE A 19 30.18 2.39 19.23
C ILE A 19 29.11 3.42 18.89
N ARG A 20 29.48 4.70 18.98
CA ARG A 20 28.62 5.82 18.55
C ARG A 20 28.67 5.93 17.04
N VAL A 21 27.51 5.97 16.40
CA VAL A 21 27.37 6.19 14.96
C VAL A 21 26.51 7.43 14.70
N PRO A 22 26.83 8.24 13.66
CA PRO A 22 25.94 9.31 13.23
C PRO A 22 24.56 8.75 12.85
N PHE A 23 23.50 9.45 13.26
CA PHE A 23 22.12 9.07 12.97
C PHE A 23 21.40 10.24 12.32
N ASP A 24 21.29 10.19 10.99
CA ASP A 24 20.62 11.21 10.16
C ASP A 24 19.61 10.54 9.21
N PRO A 25 18.46 10.07 9.71
CA PRO A 25 17.47 9.37 8.90
C PRO A 25 16.58 10.36 8.12
N LEU A 26 16.15 9.93 6.93
CA LEU A 26 14.97 10.51 6.31
C LEU A 26 13.71 9.98 7.01
N LEU A 27 13.05 10.82 7.82
CA LEU A 27 11.81 10.45 8.50
C LEU A 27 10.61 10.62 7.58
N VAL A 28 9.89 9.52 7.32
CA VAL A 28 8.59 9.50 6.62
C VAL A 28 7.55 8.89 7.55
N LEU A 29 6.49 9.65 7.82
CA LEU A 29 5.35 9.20 8.64
C LEU A 29 4.14 9.01 7.72
N SER A 30 3.40 7.93 7.90
CA SER A 30 2.15 7.64 7.18
C SER A 30 1.11 7.17 8.17
N THR A 31 -0.07 7.77 8.11
CA THR A 31 -1.17 7.54 9.05
C THR A 31 -2.49 7.94 8.42
N ASN A 32 -3.58 7.31 8.86
CA ASN A 32 -4.95 7.68 8.54
C ASN A 32 -5.59 8.61 9.60
N LEU A 33 -4.88 8.88 10.70
CA LEU A 33 -5.32 9.81 11.75
C LEU A 33 -4.90 11.25 11.42
N SER A 34 -5.62 12.22 11.98
CA SER A 34 -5.23 13.62 11.81
C SER A 34 -3.88 13.89 12.51
N PRO A 35 -2.99 14.73 11.95
CA PRO A 35 -1.69 15.00 12.58
C PRO A 35 -1.81 15.56 14.02
N ALA A 36 -2.91 16.27 14.31
CA ALA A 36 -3.17 16.85 15.63
C ALA A 36 -3.53 15.80 16.70
N GLU A 37 -4.02 14.62 16.30
CA GLU A 37 -4.33 13.52 17.21
C GLU A 37 -3.10 12.69 17.58
N LEU A 38 -2.02 12.78 16.80
CA LEU A 38 -0.85 11.92 16.94
C LEU A 38 0.24 12.50 17.85
N VAL A 39 0.46 13.81 17.77
CA VAL A 39 1.62 14.48 18.37
C VAL A 39 1.33 15.95 18.68
N ASP A 40 2.13 16.53 19.57
CA ASP A 40 2.02 17.94 19.93
C ASP A 40 2.45 18.90 18.80
N GLU A 41 2.09 20.17 18.96
CA GLU A 41 2.40 21.22 17.99
C GLU A 41 3.92 21.41 17.80
N ALA A 42 4.71 21.23 18.87
CA ALA A 42 6.16 21.40 18.84
C ALA A 42 6.84 20.37 17.92
N PHE A 43 6.34 19.13 17.89
CA PHE A 43 6.78 18.09 16.99
C PHE A 43 6.30 18.34 15.55
N LEU A 44 5.04 18.76 15.38
CA LEU A 44 4.48 19.06 14.05
C LEU A 44 5.20 20.21 13.33
N ARG A 45 5.79 21.16 14.07
CA ARG A 45 6.64 22.24 13.50
C ARG A 45 7.93 21.72 12.85
N ARG A 46 8.41 20.54 13.26
CA ARG A 46 9.61 19.90 12.69
C ARG A 46 9.30 19.07 11.44
N ILE A 47 8.03 18.81 11.16
CA ILE A 47 7.55 18.15 9.93
C ILE A 47 7.09 19.20 8.93
N ARG A 48 7.96 19.51 7.96
CA ARG A 48 7.69 20.53 6.93
C ARG A 48 6.58 20.13 5.97
N TYR A 49 6.61 18.90 5.47
CA TYR A 49 5.66 18.43 4.46
C TYR A 49 4.58 17.59 5.12
N LYS A 50 3.33 18.02 4.97
CA LYS A 50 2.13 17.30 5.38
C LYS A 50 1.29 17.13 4.13
N LEU A 51 1.29 15.92 3.58
CA LEU A 51 0.61 15.61 2.33
C LEU A 51 -0.59 14.73 2.64
N GLU A 52 -1.77 15.21 2.27
CA GLU A 52 -2.97 14.40 2.24
C GLU A 52 -3.01 13.59 0.95
N LEU A 53 -3.31 12.30 1.07
CA LEU A 53 -3.50 11.42 -0.07
C LEU A 53 -5.00 11.12 -0.20
N PRO A 54 -5.72 11.81 -1.09
CA PRO A 54 -7.13 11.54 -1.31
C PRO A 54 -7.32 10.16 -1.98
N PRO A 55 -8.54 9.62 -1.95
CA PRO A 55 -8.93 8.50 -2.82
C PRO A 55 -8.50 8.77 -4.27
N PRO A 56 -7.93 7.79 -4.98
CA PRO A 56 -7.57 7.97 -6.38
C PRO A 56 -8.81 8.18 -7.23
N THR A 57 -8.66 8.96 -8.31
CA THR A 57 -9.66 8.99 -9.39
C THR A 57 -9.71 7.63 -10.09
N GLU A 58 -10.76 7.38 -10.87
CA GLU A 58 -10.86 6.15 -11.66
C GLU A 58 -9.65 5.96 -12.59
N GLU A 59 -9.23 7.02 -13.28
CA GLU A 59 -8.05 7.01 -14.17
C GLU A 59 -6.76 6.65 -13.40
N GLN A 60 -6.56 7.23 -12.22
CA GLN A 60 -5.43 6.92 -11.35
C GLN A 60 -5.49 5.49 -10.85
N TYR A 61 -6.68 5.01 -10.46
CA TYR A 61 -6.87 3.63 -10.02
C TYR A 61 -6.51 2.63 -11.11
N ARG A 62 -6.99 2.86 -12.35
CA ARG A 62 -6.66 2.04 -13.53
C ARG A 62 -5.16 2.04 -13.81
N GLU A 63 -4.52 3.20 -13.71
CA GLU A 63 -3.07 3.31 -13.92
C GLU A 63 -2.27 2.56 -12.85
N ILE A 64 -2.66 2.65 -11.57
CA ILE A 64 -2.04 1.86 -10.49
C ILE A 64 -2.21 0.36 -10.78
N PHE A 65 -3.41 -0.05 -11.19
CA PHE A 65 -3.72 -1.45 -11.53
C PHE A 65 -2.83 -1.94 -12.68
N ARG A 66 -2.76 -1.20 -13.78
CA ARG A 66 -1.93 -1.51 -14.96
C ARG A 66 -0.46 -1.64 -14.61
N ARG A 67 0.09 -0.68 -13.87
CA ARG A 67 1.50 -0.69 -13.44
C ARG A 67 1.81 -1.93 -12.59
N TYR A 68 0.91 -2.29 -11.69
CA TYR A 68 1.14 -3.43 -10.82
C TYR A 68 0.99 -4.78 -11.55
N CYS A 69 0.07 -4.89 -12.51
CA CYS A 69 0.01 -6.03 -13.44
C CYS A 69 1.33 -6.20 -14.21
N GLN A 70 1.85 -5.11 -14.78
CA GLN A 70 3.14 -5.10 -15.49
C GLN A 70 4.30 -5.51 -14.57
N GLN A 71 4.37 -4.95 -13.36
CA GLN A 71 5.39 -5.27 -12.38
C GLN A 71 5.38 -6.75 -11.96
N ARG A 72 4.20 -7.37 -11.92
CA ARG A 72 4.01 -8.78 -11.54
C ARG A 72 4.03 -9.75 -12.73
N GLY A 73 4.20 -9.25 -13.96
CA GLY A 73 4.15 -10.08 -15.17
C GLY A 73 2.77 -10.69 -15.44
N VAL A 74 1.71 -10.06 -14.94
CA VAL A 74 0.33 -10.55 -15.08
C VAL A 74 -0.30 -9.92 -16.31
N ARG A 75 -0.82 -10.75 -17.21
CA ARG A 75 -1.60 -10.27 -18.36
C ARG A 75 -2.97 -9.80 -17.86
N CYS A 76 -3.30 -8.55 -18.16
CA CYS A 76 -4.56 -7.93 -17.77
C CYS A 76 -5.17 -7.21 -18.97
N GLU A 77 -6.42 -7.54 -19.28
CA GLU A 77 -7.22 -6.87 -20.31
C GLU A 77 -8.04 -5.74 -19.67
N GLU A 78 -8.16 -4.60 -20.35
CA GLU A 78 -8.82 -3.41 -19.80
C GLU A 78 -10.30 -3.69 -19.43
N GLU A 79 -10.98 -4.54 -20.21
CA GLU A 79 -12.36 -4.98 -19.96
C GLU A 79 -12.54 -5.66 -18.57
N LEU A 80 -11.48 -6.30 -18.05
CA LEU A 80 -11.52 -6.92 -16.73
C LEU A 80 -11.46 -5.89 -15.61
N VAL A 81 -10.77 -4.77 -15.85
CA VAL A 81 -10.71 -3.63 -14.93
C VAL A 81 -12.03 -2.86 -14.97
N ASP A 82 -12.64 -2.70 -16.16
CA ASP A 82 -13.98 -2.13 -16.32
C ASP A 82 -15.01 -2.90 -15.50
N TYR A 83 -15.03 -4.22 -15.63
CA TYR A 83 -15.92 -5.06 -14.85
C TYR A 83 -15.63 -4.92 -13.35
N LEU A 84 -14.36 -4.92 -12.94
CA LEU A 84 -14.00 -4.76 -11.52
C LEU A 84 -14.62 -3.50 -10.94
N LEU A 85 -14.43 -2.37 -11.61
CA LEU A 85 -14.90 -1.07 -11.16
C LEU A 85 -16.43 -1.00 -11.15
N ASN A 86 -17.09 -1.45 -12.21
CA ASN A 86 -18.55 -1.40 -12.27
C ASN A 86 -19.21 -2.26 -11.19
N TYR A 87 -18.86 -3.55 -11.12
CA TYR A 87 -19.57 -4.51 -10.26
C TYR A 87 -19.10 -4.49 -8.80
N HIS A 88 -17.79 -4.37 -8.55
CA HIS A 88 -17.25 -4.48 -7.19
C HIS A 88 -17.07 -3.13 -6.50
N TYR A 89 -17.12 -2.01 -7.23
CA TYR A 89 -17.01 -0.67 -6.67
C TYR A 89 -18.27 0.15 -6.83
N PHE A 90 -18.69 0.47 -8.06
CA PHE A 90 -19.78 1.42 -8.30
C PHE A 90 -21.15 0.89 -7.87
N GLU A 91 -21.49 -0.35 -8.23
CA GLU A 91 -22.76 -0.99 -7.80
C GLU A 91 -22.87 -1.09 -6.27
N LEU A 92 -21.75 -1.36 -5.60
CA LEU A 92 -21.67 -1.54 -4.15
C LEU A 92 -21.28 -0.26 -3.40
N ARG A 93 -21.18 0.88 -4.10
CA ARG A 93 -20.77 2.20 -3.57
C ARG A 93 -19.51 2.15 -2.71
N ARG A 94 -18.51 1.38 -3.12
CA ARG A 94 -17.22 1.29 -2.42
C ARG A 94 -16.27 2.40 -2.86
N ASP A 95 -15.57 2.98 -1.91
CA ASP A 95 -14.51 3.94 -2.19
C ASP A 95 -13.32 3.28 -2.89
N LEU A 96 -12.78 3.98 -3.88
CA LEU A 96 -11.50 3.61 -4.47
C LEU A 96 -10.39 3.88 -3.46
N ARG A 97 -9.50 2.91 -3.22
CA ARG A 97 -8.29 3.11 -2.43
C ARG A 97 -7.08 2.70 -3.24
N ALA A 98 -6.01 3.48 -3.12
CA ALA A 98 -4.77 3.24 -3.86
C ALA A 98 -4.09 1.90 -3.53
N CYS A 99 -4.41 1.28 -2.39
CA CYS A 99 -3.91 -0.04 -2.01
C CYS A 99 -4.65 -1.19 -2.70
N HIS A 100 -5.94 -1.04 -3.02
CA HIS A 100 -6.75 -2.16 -3.50
C HIS A 100 -6.21 -2.83 -4.78
N PRO A 101 -5.71 -2.12 -5.82
CA PRO A 101 -5.16 -2.78 -7.00
C PRO A 101 -4.05 -3.76 -6.64
N ARG A 102 -3.12 -3.32 -5.79
CA ARG A 102 -1.98 -4.12 -5.33
C ARG A 102 -2.45 -5.39 -4.62
N ASP A 103 -3.41 -5.23 -3.70
CA ASP A 103 -3.87 -6.31 -2.86
C ASP A 103 -4.68 -7.34 -3.66
N LEU A 104 -5.61 -6.88 -4.51
CA LEU A 104 -6.43 -7.72 -5.38
C LEU A 104 -5.59 -8.51 -6.37
N ILE A 105 -4.63 -7.86 -7.03
CA ILE A 105 -3.70 -8.55 -7.95
C ILE A 105 -2.80 -9.51 -7.18
N GLY A 106 -2.36 -9.13 -5.97
CA GLY A 106 -1.59 -10.02 -5.09
C GLY A 106 -2.34 -11.32 -4.77
N GLN A 107 -3.62 -11.22 -4.44
CA GLN A 107 -4.48 -12.38 -4.22
C GLN A 107 -4.70 -13.19 -5.50
N CYS A 108 -4.95 -12.55 -6.64
CA CYS A 108 -5.08 -13.25 -7.91
C CYS A 108 -3.82 -14.06 -8.27
N VAL A 109 -2.63 -13.47 -8.06
CA VAL A 109 -1.35 -14.14 -8.26
C VAL A 109 -1.19 -15.33 -7.32
N ALA A 110 -1.52 -15.17 -6.04
CA ALA A 110 -1.45 -16.25 -5.06
C ALA A 110 -2.37 -17.42 -5.44
N LEU A 111 -3.60 -17.13 -5.87
CA LEU A 111 -4.58 -18.13 -6.32
C LEU A 111 -4.10 -18.86 -7.59
N ALA A 112 -3.59 -18.13 -8.59
CA ALA A 112 -3.06 -18.72 -9.82
C ALA A 112 -1.87 -19.65 -9.54
N GLN A 113 -0.94 -19.21 -8.69
CA GLN A 113 0.22 -20.01 -8.29
C GLN A 113 -0.18 -21.26 -7.51
N PHE A 114 -1.15 -21.16 -6.60
CA PHE A 114 -1.68 -22.31 -5.86
C PHE A 114 -2.32 -23.35 -6.80
N GLY A 115 -3.06 -22.90 -7.81
CA GLY A 115 -3.71 -23.77 -8.79
C GLY A 115 -2.81 -24.29 -9.92
N GLY A 116 -1.53 -23.88 -9.97
CA GLY A 116 -0.62 -24.21 -11.08
C GLY A 116 -1.02 -23.60 -12.43
N ALA A 117 -1.82 -22.53 -12.42
CA ALA A 117 -2.31 -21.86 -13.61
C ALA A 117 -1.36 -20.74 -14.09
N GLU A 118 -1.49 -20.35 -15.36
CA GLU A 118 -0.76 -19.21 -15.92
C GLU A 118 -1.19 -17.90 -15.23
N LEU A 119 -0.26 -16.94 -15.10
CA LEU A 119 -0.48 -15.63 -14.47
C LEU A 119 -1.32 -14.70 -15.36
N VAL A 120 -2.53 -15.13 -15.69
CA VAL A 120 -3.52 -14.35 -16.43
C VAL A 120 -4.63 -13.97 -15.47
N LEU A 121 -4.93 -12.67 -15.37
CA LEU A 121 -6.09 -12.22 -14.63
C LEU A 121 -7.34 -12.71 -15.36
N THR A 122 -8.10 -13.60 -14.72
CA THR A 122 -9.41 -14.04 -15.21
C THR A 122 -10.52 -13.45 -14.35
N ARG A 123 -11.73 -13.36 -14.93
CA ARG A 123 -12.94 -12.94 -14.20
C ARG A 123 -13.12 -13.71 -12.88
N HIS A 124 -12.95 -15.03 -12.93
CA HIS A 124 -13.09 -15.90 -11.76
C HIS A 124 -12.08 -15.59 -10.65
N LEU A 125 -10.77 -15.54 -10.97
CA LEU A 125 -9.73 -15.26 -9.98
C LEU A 125 -9.93 -13.91 -9.29
N ARG A 126 -10.37 -12.92 -10.05
CA ARG A 126 -10.66 -11.59 -9.52
C ARG A 126 -11.90 -11.60 -8.63
N ASP A 127 -12.99 -12.26 -9.01
CA ASP A 127 -14.20 -12.30 -8.19
C ASP A 127 -13.93 -13.04 -6.87
N GLU A 128 -13.14 -14.10 -6.88
CA GLU A 128 -12.68 -14.78 -5.65
C GLU A 128 -11.76 -13.88 -4.80
N ALA A 129 -10.85 -13.12 -5.43
CA ALA A 129 -10.03 -12.14 -4.72
C ALA A 129 -10.90 -11.04 -4.09
N CYS A 130 -11.88 -10.50 -4.80
CA CYS A 130 -12.79 -9.49 -4.28
C CYS A 130 -13.64 -10.01 -3.12
N LYS A 131 -14.18 -11.24 -3.22
CA LYS A 131 -14.92 -11.87 -2.10
C LYS A 131 -14.05 -12.05 -0.86
N THR A 132 -12.80 -12.47 -1.04
CA THR A 132 -11.86 -12.71 0.06
C THR A 132 -11.34 -11.42 0.67
N TYR A 133 -11.16 -10.37 -0.14
CA TYR A 133 -10.62 -9.10 0.33
C TYR A 133 -11.68 -8.20 0.98
N PHE A 134 -12.88 -8.10 0.38
CA PHE A 134 -13.95 -7.22 0.86
C PHE A 134 -14.94 -7.94 1.78
N ILE A 135 -14.45 -8.86 2.63
CA ILE A 135 -15.31 -9.58 3.59
C ILE A 135 -16.11 -8.53 4.38
N GLU A 136 -17.44 -8.61 4.27
CA GLU A 136 -18.34 -7.90 5.16
C GLU A 136 -18.25 -8.61 6.52
N LEU A 137 -17.74 -7.89 7.52
CA LEU A 137 -17.80 -8.28 8.93
C LEU A 137 -19.22 -8.04 9.49
#